data_AF-A0A7G5XCQ6-F1
#
_entry.id   AF-A0A7G5XCQ6-F1
#
_cell.length_a   1.000
_cell.length_b   1.000
_cell.length_c   1.000
_cell.angle_alpha   90.00
_cell.angle_beta   90.00
_cell.angle_gamma   90.00
#
_symmetry.space_group_name_H-M   'P 1'
#
loop_
_entity.id
_entity.type
_entity.pdbx_description
1 polymer ?
#
loop_
_entity_poly.entity_id
_entity_poly.type
_entity_poly.pdbx_seq_one_letter_code
_entity_poly.pdbx_strand_id
1 'polypeptide(L)'
;MADKIISYRLCFTKNTFNGEMVCDFVRDHEKHLGFIPSKIVFTSAGIYTAKVITDKILKKIANVKENISLTILDDSEAISFNITNTAKRESCQSVTLSAPIEKYAVFDSVLDSFISNENFIIGYGYDSEFVRWQSEIYPSHYKIFEKPMVGVKLYWNKFFNEEQIDIKANPARMTLVKGMWLSVSPIMYFGREMFHYISASELLRYKAAKSVAKINENVIKVILFDNLSESDKQDNYQKLQDFRKYFSIDELEAMLA
;
A
#
# COMPACT_ATOMS: atom_id res chain seq x y z
N MET A 1 -13.69 -15.51 -13.09
CA MET A 1 -12.99 -14.22 -12.86
C MET A 1 -12.33 -14.35 -11.50
N ALA A 2 -11.05 -13.98 -11.38
CA ALA A 2 -10.44 -13.91 -10.05
C ALA A 2 -11.14 -12.81 -9.25
N ASP A 3 -11.35 -13.04 -7.95
CA ASP A 3 -11.99 -12.04 -7.10
C ASP A 3 -11.09 -10.81 -7.02
N LYS A 4 -11.67 -9.62 -7.22
CA LYS A 4 -10.93 -8.36 -7.13
C LYS A 4 -10.45 -8.18 -5.70
N ILE A 5 -9.16 -7.95 -5.53
CA ILE A 5 -8.54 -7.71 -4.22
C ILE A 5 -8.37 -6.22 -4.03
N ILE A 6 -8.94 -5.70 -2.95
CA ILE A 6 -8.71 -4.35 -2.49
C ILE A 6 -7.60 -4.35 -1.45
N SER A 7 -6.67 -3.42 -1.60
CA SER A 7 -5.55 -3.26 -0.69
C SER A 7 -5.41 -1.84 -0.19
N TYR A 8 -5.06 -1.70 1.09
CA TYR A 8 -4.54 -0.46 1.66
C TYR A 8 -3.06 -0.64 1.94
N ARG A 9 -2.23 0.25 1.42
CA ARG A 9 -0.81 0.33 1.77
C ARG A 9 -0.57 1.59 2.57
N LEU A 10 0.03 1.43 3.74
CA LEU A 10 0.34 2.50 4.69
C LEU A 10 1.84 2.47 4.97
N CYS A 11 2.51 3.61 4.92
CA CYS A 11 3.93 3.78 5.19
C CYS A 11 4.12 4.56 6.49
N PHE A 12 5.09 4.10 7.28
CA PHE A 12 5.43 4.64 8.58
C PHE A 12 6.93 4.82 8.69
N THR A 13 7.38 5.63 9.64
CA THR A 13 8.81 5.68 9.98
C THR A 13 9.30 4.28 10.37
N LYS A 14 10.59 4.02 10.14
CA LYS A 14 11.18 2.71 10.38
C LYS A 14 10.98 2.29 11.85
N ASN A 15 10.71 0.99 12.06
CA ASN A 15 10.51 0.40 13.39
C ASN A 15 9.31 0.96 14.18
N THR A 16 8.31 1.57 13.51
CA THR A 16 7.06 2.01 14.16
C THR A 16 6.35 0.85 14.87
N PHE A 17 6.28 -0.31 14.23
CA PHE A 17 5.72 -1.53 14.76
C PHE A 17 6.83 -2.50 15.14
N ASN A 18 6.72 -3.06 16.34
CA ASN A 18 7.59 -4.10 16.86
C ASN A 18 6.80 -5.38 17.19
N GLY A 19 7.49 -6.39 17.67
CA GLY A 19 6.90 -7.68 18.01
C GLY A 19 5.84 -7.65 19.11
N GLU A 20 5.99 -6.78 20.10
CA GLU A 20 5.01 -6.63 21.18
C GLU A 20 3.70 -6.07 20.65
N MET A 21 3.76 -5.00 19.85
CA MET A 21 2.58 -4.42 19.21
C MET A 21 1.86 -5.42 18.31
N VAL A 22 2.61 -6.24 17.56
CA VAL A 22 2.01 -7.29 16.74
C VAL A 22 1.29 -8.35 17.58
N CYS A 23 1.87 -8.72 18.72
CA CYS A 23 1.21 -9.65 19.62
C CYS A 23 -0.09 -9.06 20.18
N ASP A 24 -0.12 -7.75 20.43
CA ASP A 24 -1.33 -7.05 20.85
C ASP A 24 -2.35 -6.97 19.72
N PHE A 25 -1.92 -6.78 18.46
CA PHE A 25 -2.81 -6.86 17.30
C PHE A 25 -3.47 -8.23 17.16
N VAL A 26 -2.75 -9.30 17.47
CA VAL A 26 -3.30 -10.65 17.42
C VAL A 26 -4.28 -10.92 18.57
N ARG A 27 -3.98 -10.42 19.78
CA ARG A 27 -4.82 -10.61 20.96
C ARG A 27 -6.11 -9.79 20.89
N ASP A 28 -6.02 -8.54 20.48
CA ASP A 28 -7.13 -7.58 20.34
C ASP A 28 -7.40 -7.31 18.84
N HIS A 29 -7.64 -8.39 18.11
CA HIS A 29 -7.73 -8.39 16.66
C HIS A 29 -8.97 -7.67 16.13
N GLU A 30 -10.07 -7.63 16.87
CA GLU A 30 -11.24 -6.83 16.50
C GLU A 30 -10.89 -5.34 16.39
N LYS A 31 -10.05 -4.85 17.32
CA LYS A 31 -9.62 -3.45 17.36
C LYS A 31 -8.51 -3.12 16.37
N HIS A 32 -7.59 -4.07 16.11
CA HIS A 32 -6.36 -3.78 15.39
C HIS A 32 -6.27 -4.37 13.99
N LEU A 33 -7.01 -5.45 13.70
CA LEU A 33 -6.96 -6.15 12.42
C LEU A 33 -8.31 -6.11 11.67
N GLY A 34 -9.42 -6.13 12.41
CA GLY A 34 -10.77 -6.23 11.85
C GLY A 34 -11.16 -7.65 11.41
N PHE A 35 -10.29 -8.64 11.64
CA PHE A 35 -10.55 -10.05 11.32
C PHE A 35 -9.87 -10.97 12.34
N ILE A 36 -10.36 -12.22 12.44
CA ILE A 36 -9.81 -13.23 13.34
C ILE A 36 -8.54 -13.83 12.71
N PRO A 37 -7.35 -13.65 13.31
CA PRO A 37 -6.12 -14.18 12.76
C PRO A 37 -6.04 -15.69 12.97
N SER A 38 -5.74 -16.44 11.91
CA SER A 38 -5.59 -17.91 11.96
C SER A 38 -4.14 -18.34 11.75
N LYS A 39 -3.41 -17.62 10.90
CA LYS A 39 -2.09 -18.02 10.38
C LYS A 39 -1.12 -16.84 10.40
N ILE A 40 0.12 -17.11 10.78
CA ILE A 40 1.21 -16.13 10.76
C ILE A 40 2.40 -16.69 9.96
N VAL A 41 2.90 -15.89 9.04
CA VAL A 41 4.15 -16.11 8.30
C VAL A 41 5.16 -15.08 8.80
N PHE A 42 6.25 -15.52 9.44
CA PHE A 42 7.17 -14.60 10.11
C PHE A 42 8.62 -14.77 9.66
N THR A 43 9.01 -13.92 8.71
CA THR A 43 10.30 -14.01 8.01
C THR A 43 11.49 -13.61 8.89
N SER A 44 11.35 -12.62 9.80
CA SER A 44 12.48 -12.08 10.57
C SER A 44 13.03 -13.02 11.66
N ALA A 45 12.32 -14.08 12.05
CA ALA A 45 12.76 -15.02 13.11
C ALA A 45 12.89 -16.47 12.63
N GLY A 46 12.98 -16.70 11.32
CA GLY A 46 13.07 -18.05 10.75
C GLY A 46 11.81 -18.90 10.94
N ILE A 47 10.65 -18.30 11.23
CA ILE A 47 9.35 -18.97 11.31
C ILE A 47 8.68 -18.83 9.94
N TYR A 48 8.96 -19.78 9.05
CA TYR A 48 8.49 -19.66 7.67
C TYR A 48 6.96 -19.72 7.53
N THR A 49 6.25 -20.48 8.38
CA THR A 49 4.77 -20.46 8.44
C THR A 49 4.29 -21.15 9.71
N ALA A 50 3.34 -20.57 10.42
CA ALA A 50 2.56 -21.25 11.46
C ALA A 50 1.06 -21.14 11.14
N LYS A 51 0.41 -22.28 10.91
CA LYS A 51 -1.05 -22.38 10.68
C LYS A 51 -1.88 -22.27 11.96
N VAL A 52 -1.24 -22.36 13.12
CA VAL A 52 -1.88 -22.20 14.42
C VAL A 52 -1.07 -21.21 15.22
N ILE A 53 -1.71 -20.13 15.64
CA ILE A 53 -1.11 -19.11 16.48
C ILE A 53 -1.09 -19.64 17.92
N THR A 54 0.11 -19.79 18.49
CA THR A 54 0.30 -20.30 19.85
C THR A 54 1.06 -19.27 20.69
N ASP A 55 0.92 -19.34 22.01
CA ASP A 55 1.69 -18.49 22.94
C ASP A 55 3.21 -18.60 22.73
N LYS A 56 3.69 -19.79 22.35
CA LYS A 56 5.12 -19.99 22.03
C LYS A 56 5.54 -19.17 20.82
N ILE A 57 4.70 -19.06 19.80
CA ILE A 57 4.97 -18.23 18.62
C ILE A 57 4.89 -16.75 18.99
N LEU A 58 3.86 -16.34 19.72
CA LEU A 58 3.72 -14.96 20.17
C LEU A 58 4.90 -14.51 21.04
N LYS A 59 5.39 -15.36 21.95
CA LYS A 59 6.61 -15.07 22.73
C LYS A 59 7.85 -14.86 21.85
N LYS A 60 7.99 -15.62 20.76
CA LYS A 60 9.10 -15.41 19.80
C LYS A 60 8.95 -14.10 19.03
N ILE A 61 7.73 -13.77 18.60
CA ILE A 61 7.43 -12.51 17.90
C ILE A 61 7.73 -11.32 18.83
N ALA A 62 7.25 -11.34 20.07
CA ALA A 62 7.45 -10.27 21.07
C ALA A 62 8.92 -9.90 21.33
N ASN A 63 9.85 -10.84 21.12
CA ASN A 63 11.29 -10.61 21.28
C ASN A 63 11.92 -9.81 20.12
N VAL A 64 11.21 -9.60 19.02
CA VAL A 64 11.72 -8.83 17.87
C VAL A 64 11.41 -7.35 18.05
N LYS A 65 12.44 -6.57 18.38
CA LYS A 65 12.31 -5.13 18.67
C LYS A 65 12.33 -4.24 17.44
N GLU A 66 12.90 -4.71 16.34
CA GLU A 66 13.10 -3.92 15.12
C GLU A 66 12.97 -4.77 13.86
N ASN A 67 12.76 -4.12 12.72
CA ASN A 67 12.71 -4.72 11.38
C ASN A 67 11.78 -5.94 11.30
N ILE A 68 10.63 -5.86 11.98
CA ILE A 68 9.61 -6.89 11.94
C ILE A 68 9.07 -7.00 10.51
N SER A 69 8.99 -8.22 10.01
CA SER A 69 8.47 -8.55 8.68
C SER A 69 7.64 -9.83 8.75
N LEU A 70 6.33 -9.69 8.60
CA LEU A 70 5.37 -10.79 8.76
C LEU A 70 4.11 -10.58 7.95
N THR A 71 3.38 -11.67 7.79
CA THR A 71 2.00 -11.68 7.29
C THR A 71 1.12 -12.40 8.30
N ILE A 72 -0.03 -11.84 8.62
CA ILE A 72 -1.14 -12.44 9.37
C ILE A 72 -2.28 -12.65 8.38
N LEU A 73 -2.90 -13.82 8.42
CA LEU A 73 -3.97 -14.25 7.51
C LEU A 73 -5.19 -14.70 8.32
N ASP A 74 -6.38 -14.52 7.74
CA ASP A 74 -7.60 -15.18 8.24
C ASP A 74 -7.62 -16.67 7.89
N ASP A 75 -8.62 -17.41 8.36
CA ASP A 75 -8.75 -18.86 8.14
C ASP A 75 -8.83 -19.23 6.64
N SER A 76 -9.49 -18.39 5.83
CA SER A 76 -9.60 -18.60 4.39
C SER A 76 -8.36 -18.16 3.60
N GLU A 77 -7.40 -17.52 4.26
CA GLU A 77 -6.24 -16.84 3.65
C GLU A 77 -6.61 -15.75 2.62
N ALA A 78 -7.87 -15.29 2.63
CA ALA A 78 -8.37 -14.25 1.74
C ALA A 78 -8.09 -12.85 2.28
N ILE A 79 -8.11 -12.69 3.60
CA ILE A 79 -7.81 -11.42 4.27
C ILE A 79 -6.39 -11.51 4.81
N SER A 80 -5.59 -10.47 4.53
CA SER A 80 -4.19 -10.41 4.95
C SER A 80 -3.83 -9.07 5.56
N PHE A 81 -2.99 -9.14 6.59
CA PHE A 81 -2.29 -8.02 7.19
C PHE A 81 -0.79 -8.30 7.07
N ASN A 82 -0.04 -7.43 6.41
CA ASN A 82 1.39 -7.60 6.19
C ASN A 82 2.16 -6.41 6.74
N ILE A 83 3.20 -6.67 7.52
CA ILE A 83 4.23 -5.67 7.86
C ILE A 83 5.49 -6.04 7.10
N THR A 84 6.06 -5.10 6.37
CA THR A 84 7.33 -5.26 5.65
C THR A 84 8.22 -4.03 5.85
N ASN A 85 9.52 -4.22 5.66
CA ASN A 85 10.48 -3.12 5.53
C ASN A 85 10.89 -3.07 4.06
N THR A 86 10.99 -1.88 3.46
CA THR A 86 11.46 -1.80 2.08
C THR A 86 12.97 -2.10 2.02
N ALA A 87 13.50 -2.51 0.86
CA ALA A 87 14.83 -3.13 0.79
C ALA A 87 16.02 -2.18 1.15
N LYS A 88 15.80 -0.87 1.27
CA LYS A 88 16.85 0.11 1.61
C LYS A 88 17.02 0.18 3.14
N ARG A 89 18.27 0.24 3.65
CA ARG A 89 18.56 0.23 5.11
C ARG A 89 17.83 1.32 5.92
N GLU A 90 17.50 2.46 5.30
CA GLU A 90 16.77 3.58 5.92
C GLU A 90 15.29 3.64 5.52
N SER A 91 14.74 2.53 5.04
CA SER A 91 13.38 2.49 4.54
C SER A 91 12.32 2.71 5.60
N CYS A 92 11.21 3.30 5.17
CA CYS A 92 9.95 3.24 5.88
C CYS A 92 9.53 1.78 6.15
N GLN A 93 8.76 1.60 7.21
CA GLN A 93 8.03 0.37 7.45
C GLN A 93 6.66 0.47 6.75
N SER A 94 6.23 -0.58 6.06
CA SER A 94 4.96 -0.61 5.36
C SER A 94 4.01 -1.60 6.02
N VAL A 95 2.76 -1.19 6.21
CA VAL A 95 1.63 -2.06 6.51
C VAL A 95 0.79 -2.20 5.24
N THR A 96 0.48 -3.43 4.84
CA THR A 96 -0.48 -3.69 3.75
C THR A 96 -1.65 -4.52 4.29
N LEU A 97 -2.86 -3.99 4.17
CA LEU A 97 -4.12 -4.69 4.42
C LEU A 97 -4.68 -5.11 3.07
N SER A 98 -5.04 -6.38 2.88
CA SER A 98 -5.68 -6.82 1.62
C SER A 98 -6.84 -7.77 1.88
N ALA A 99 -7.93 -7.62 1.14
CA ALA A 99 -9.09 -8.50 1.19
C ALA A 99 -9.82 -8.51 -0.16
N PRO A 100 -10.64 -9.52 -0.45
CA PRO A 100 -11.61 -9.45 -1.53
C PRO A 100 -12.53 -8.25 -1.40
N ILE A 101 -13.02 -7.76 -2.54
CA ILE A 101 -13.90 -6.58 -2.63
C ILE A 101 -15.18 -6.70 -1.78
N GLU A 102 -15.68 -7.90 -1.54
CA GLU A 102 -16.85 -8.13 -0.70
C GLU A 102 -16.52 -8.14 0.81
N LYS A 103 -15.23 -8.13 1.18
CA LYS A 103 -14.77 -8.20 2.57
C LYS A 103 -13.92 -7.00 3.02
N TYR A 104 -13.44 -6.13 2.13
CA TYR A 104 -12.47 -5.09 2.51
C TYR A 104 -12.99 -4.04 3.52
N ALA A 105 -14.31 -3.90 3.66
CA ALA A 105 -14.92 -3.00 4.63
C ALA A 105 -14.54 -3.31 6.09
N VAL A 106 -14.06 -4.53 6.37
CA VAL A 106 -13.49 -4.89 7.69
C VAL A 106 -12.32 -4.00 8.09
N PHE A 107 -11.64 -3.36 7.13
CA PHE A 107 -10.51 -2.48 7.42
C PHE A 107 -10.94 -1.07 7.84
N ASP A 108 -12.17 -0.64 7.53
CA ASP A 108 -12.63 0.72 7.81
C ASP A 108 -12.58 1.03 9.32
N SER A 109 -12.84 0.03 10.17
CA SER A 109 -12.79 0.17 11.64
C SER A 109 -11.38 0.31 12.20
N VAL A 110 -10.35 -0.17 11.49
CA VAL A 110 -8.97 -0.19 12.00
C VAL A 110 -8.07 0.85 11.34
N LEU A 111 -8.41 1.29 10.12
CA LEU A 111 -7.62 2.27 9.35
C LEU A 111 -7.37 3.56 10.13
N ASP A 112 -8.39 4.09 10.81
CA ASP A 112 -8.27 5.31 11.60
C ASP A 112 -7.21 5.20 12.70
N SER A 113 -7.06 4.03 13.30
CA SER A 113 -6.03 3.78 14.33
C SER A 113 -4.62 3.80 13.75
N PHE A 114 -4.44 3.25 12.55
CA PHE A 114 -3.15 3.24 11.85
C PHE A 114 -2.76 4.62 11.36
N ILE A 115 -3.66 5.32 10.67
CA ILE A 115 -3.34 6.65 10.13
C ILE A 115 -3.17 7.70 11.23
N SER A 116 -3.76 7.50 12.41
CA SER A 116 -3.58 8.39 13.56
C SER A 116 -2.26 8.17 14.31
N ASN A 117 -1.46 7.17 13.95
CA ASN A 117 -0.14 6.97 14.52
C ASN A 117 0.77 8.18 14.18
N GLU A 118 1.52 8.68 15.17
CA GLU A 118 2.40 9.85 14.98
C GLU A 118 3.51 9.61 13.94
N ASN A 119 3.88 8.34 13.72
CA ASN A 119 4.88 7.92 12.74
C ASN A 119 4.30 7.66 11.34
N PHE A 120 3.01 7.91 11.12
CA PHE A 120 2.37 7.74 9.82
C PHE A 120 2.90 8.77 8.80
N ILE A 121 3.29 8.29 7.61
CA ILE A 121 3.88 9.11 6.53
C ILE A 121 2.86 9.29 5.40
N ILE A 122 2.44 8.20 4.78
CA ILE A 122 1.53 8.21 3.62
C ILE A 122 0.80 6.88 3.53
N GLY A 123 -0.39 6.89 2.94
CA GLY A 123 -1.09 5.66 2.62
C GLY A 123 -2.10 5.83 1.50
N TYR A 124 -2.55 4.72 0.94
CA TYR A 124 -3.54 4.72 -0.14
C TYR A 124 -4.28 3.39 -0.25
N GLY A 125 -5.52 3.44 -0.74
CA GLY A 125 -6.39 2.30 -1.01
C GLY A 125 -6.61 2.10 -2.51
N TYR A 126 -6.48 0.86 -2.99
CA TYR A 126 -6.44 0.55 -4.43
C TYR A 126 -6.93 -0.87 -4.76
N ASP A 127 -7.28 -1.09 -6.03
CA ASP A 127 -7.43 -2.42 -6.62
C ASP A 127 -6.05 -2.99 -6.95
N SER A 128 -5.71 -4.10 -6.29
CA SER A 128 -4.40 -4.73 -6.40
C SER A 128 -4.07 -5.25 -7.80
N GLU A 129 -5.06 -5.75 -8.54
CA GLU A 129 -4.81 -6.20 -9.91
C GLU A 129 -4.55 -5.01 -10.82
N PHE A 130 -5.36 -3.96 -10.72
CA PHE A 130 -5.18 -2.74 -11.50
C PHE A 130 -3.80 -2.12 -11.29
N VAL A 131 -3.40 -1.90 -10.02
CA VAL A 131 -2.10 -1.29 -9.69
C VAL A 131 -0.93 -2.18 -10.10
N ARG A 132 -1.07 -3.51 -9.98
CA ARG A 132 -0.05 -4.45 -10.47
C ARG A 132 0.24 -4.22 -11.95
N TRP A 133 -0.77 -4.16 -12.79
CA TRP A 133 -0.58 -3.95 -14.23
C TRP A 133 -0.14 -2.54 -14.59
N GLN A 134 -0.51 -1.53 -13.79
CA GLN A 134 0.02 -0.17 -13.95
C GLN A 134 1.51 -0.08 -13.58
N SER A 135 2.04 -1.03 -12.80
CA SER A 135 3.42 -1.06 -12.31
C SER A 135 4.29 -2.12 -12.96
N GLU A 136 3.74 -2.95 -13.84
CA GLU A 136 4.44 -4.07 -14.47
C GLU A 136 5.41 -3.57 -15.56
N ILE A 137 6.69 -3.89 -15.41
CA ILE A 137 7.74 -3.48 -16.35
C ILE A 137 8.19 -4.61 -17.26
N TYR A 138 7.78 -5.86 -17.01
CA TYR A 138 8.24 -7.03 -17.76
C TYR A 138 7.19 -7.51 -18.76
N PRO A 139 7.47 -7.44 -20.09
CA PRO A 139 6.57 -7.97 -21.12
C PRO A 139 6.26 -9.47 -20.98
N SER A 140 7.18 -10.23 -20.39
CA SER A 140 7.00 -11.67 -20.13
C SER A 140 5.84 -11.95 -19.19
N HIS A 141 5.57 -11.08 -18.22
CA HIS A 141 4.44 -11.25 -17.30
C HIS A 141 3.10 -11.08 -18.02
N TYR A 142 2.97 -10.14 -18.96
CA TYR A 142 1.76 -10.05 -19.78
C TYR A 142 1.51 -11.33 -20.57
N LYS A 143 2.56 -11.95 -21.12
CA LYS A 143 2.44 -13.24 -21.83
C LYS A 143 2.01 -14.38 -20.90
N ILE A 144 2.63 -14.50 -19.73
CA ILE A 144 2.33 -15.56 -18.75
C ILE A 144 0.88 -15.47 -18.24
N PHE A 145 0.36 -14.25 -18.05
CA PHE A 145 -0.99 -14.01 -17.54
C PHE A 145 -2.02 -13.73 -18.65
N GLU A 146 -1.66 -13.98 -19.91
CA GLU A 146 -2.52 -13.80 -21.09
C GLU A 146 -3.18 -12.40 -21.17
N LYS A 147 -2.45 -11.37 -20.72
CA LYS A 147 -2.91 -9.98 -20.77
C LYS A 147 -2.58 -9.36 -22.13
N PRO A 148 -3.49 -8.59 -22.73
CA PRO A 148 -3.22 -7.90 -23.98
C PRO A 148 -2.14 -6.83 -23.80
N MET A 149 -1.21 -6.76 -24.76
CA MET A 149 -0.15 -5.74 -24.82
C MET A 149 -0.55 -4.53 -25.68
N VAL A 150 -1.84 -4.37 -25.99
CA VAL A 150 -2.32 -3.30 -26.87
C VAL A 150 -2.07 -1.93 -26.21
N GLY A 151 -1.38 -1.04 -26.93
CA GLY A 151 -1.03 0.30 -26.43
C GLY A 151 0.12 0.34 -25.43
N VAL A 152 0.73 -0.80 -25.10
CA VAL A 152 1.90 -0.86 -24.21
C VAL A 152 3.14 -0.38 -24.97
N LYS A 153 3.80 0.63 -24.41
CA LYS A 153 5.03 1.18 -24.99
C LYS A 153 6.24 0.43 -24.44
N LEU A 154 7.08 -0.07 -25.34
CA LEU A 154 8.30 -0.82 -25.01
C LEU A 154 9.54 0.04 -25.20
N TYR A 155 10.58 -0.20 -24.40
CA TYR A 155 11.90 0.39 -24.58
C TYR A 155 12.99 -0.60 -24.17
N TRP A 156 14.19 -0.41 -24.71
CA TRP A 156 15.35 -1.20 -24.32
C TRP A 156 16.04 -0.61 -23.09
N ASN A 157 16.05 -1.33 -21.98
CA ASN A 157 16.77 -0.92 -20.77
C ASN A 157 18.24 -1.38 -20.85
N LYS A 158 19.15 -0.43 -21.06
CA LYS A 158 20.59 -0.71 -21.18
C LYS A 158 21.23 -1.26 -19.91
N PHE A 159 20.70 -0.95 -18.74
CA PHE A 159 21.28 -1.37 -17.46
C PHE A 159 21.03 -2.86 -17.20
N PHE A 160 19.82 -3.33 -17.48
CA PHE A 160 19.45 -4.75 -17.35
C PHE A 160 19.67 -5.55 -18.64
N ASN A 161 19.96 -4.87 -19.75
CA ASN A 161 20.13 -5.44 -21.08
C ASN A 161 18.92 -6.29 -21.53
N GLU A 162 17.73 -5.72 -21.37
CA GLU A 162 16.46 -6.36 -21.69
C GLU A 162 15.40 -5.35 -22.16
N GLU A 163 14.34 -5.84 -22.79
CA GLU A 163 13.16 -5.05 -23.14
C GLU A 163 12.24 -4.87 -21.93
N GLN A 164 11.83 -3.63 -21.66
CA GLN A 164 10.92 -3.28 -20.56
C GLN A 164 9.75 -2.43 -21.05
N ILE A 165 8.68 -2.44 -20.28
CA ILE A 165 7.49 -1.61 -20.48
C ILE A 165 7.75 -0.20 -19.89
N ASP A 166 7.47 0.84 -20.68
CA ASP A 166 7.48 2.22 -20.23
C ASP A 166 6.18 2.55 -19.48
N ILE A 167 6.24 2.43 -18.14
CA ILE A 167 5.11 2.72 -17.26
C ILE A 167 5.01 4.20 -16.85
N LYS A 168 5.83 5.11 -17.38
CA LYS A 168 5.87 6.52 -16.91
C LYS A 168 4.56 7.27 -17.10
N ALA A 169 3.74 6.87 -18.07
CA ALA A 169 2.43 7.47 -18.30
C ALA A 169 1.32 6.83 -17.43
N ASN A 170 1.61 5.74 -16.72
CA ASN A 170 0.62 5.01 -15.92
C ASN A 170 0.34 5.77 -14.62
N PRO A 171 -0.89 6.28 -14.40
CA PRO A 171 -1.16 7.18 -13.28
C PRO A 171 -1.05 6.48 -11.91
N ALA A 172 -1.43 5.21 -11.83
CA ALA A 172 -1.46 4.46 -10.58
C ALA A 172 -0.24 3.54 -10.36
N ARG A 173 0.84 3.72 -11.14
CA ARG A 173 2.08 2.96 -10.90
C ARG A 173 2.59 3.18 -9.48
N MET A 174 3.18 2.14 -8.91
CA MET A 174 3.88 2.23 -7.63
C MET A 174 5.35 2.53 -7.87
N THR A 175 5.86 3.58 -7.25
CA THR A 175 7.27 3.96 -7.31
C THR A 175 7.86 3.96 -5.91
N LEU A 176 8.99 3.27 -5.72
CA LEU A 176 9.73 3.30 -4.45
C LEU A 176 10.68 4.50 -4.47
N VAL A 177 10.42 5.51 -3.63
CA VAL A 177 11.24 6.72 -3.54
C VAL A 177 11.58 7.02 -2.08
N LYS A 178 12.81 7.42 -1.76
CA LYS A 178 13.32 7.54 -0.37
C LYS A 178 12.85 6.42 0.60
N GLY A 179 12.73 5.19 0.10
CA GLY A 179 12.31 4.04 0.90
C GLY A 179 10.82 3.98 1.26
N MET A 180 9.97 4.86 0.73
CA MET A 180 8.50 4.81 0.79
C MET A 180 7.89 4.49 -0.56
N TRP A 181 6.78 3.75 -0.57
CA TRP A 181 6.03 3.47 -1.80
C TRP A 181 5.04 4.59 -2.06
N LEU A 182 5.17 5.29 -3.19
CA LEU A 182 4.19 6.27 -3.66
C LEU A 182 3.34 5.68 -4.79
N SER A 183 2.05 6.01 -4.78
CA SER A 183 1.11 5.74 -5.86
C SER A 183 -0.02 6.77 -5.80
N VAL A 184 -0.58 7.12 -6.95
CA VAL A 184 -1.86 7.84 -7.02
C VAL A 184 -2.97 6.80 -7.07
N SER A 185 -3.95 6.95 -6.19
CA SER A 185 -4.97 5.93 -5.96
C SER A 185 -6.32 6.58 -5.63
N PRO A 186 -7.43 5.83 -5.73
CA PRO A 186 -8.77 6.37 -5.46
C PRO A 186 -8.89 7.06 -4.09
N ILE A 187 -8.26 6.48 -3.06
CA ILE A 187 -8.19 7.04 -1.71
C ILE A 187 -6.72 7.19 -1.33
N MET A 188 -6.34 8.35 -0.82
CA MET A 188 -4.99 8.67 -0.37
C MET A 188 -5.03 9.37 0.99
N TYR A 189 -4.00 9.14 1.80
CA TYR A 189 -3.82 9.68 3.13
C TYR A 189 -2.42 10.28 3.20
N PHE A 190 -2.32 11.58 3.50
CA PHE A 190 -1.07 12.32 3.57
C PHE A 190 -0.80 12.67 5.03
N GLY A 191 0.22 12.05 5.61
CA GLY A 191 0.73 12.37 6.95
C GLY A 191 1.66 13.58 6.93
N ARG A 192 2.05 14.01 8.14
CA ARG A 192 2.84 15.24 8.34
C ARG A 192 4.15 15.26 7.54
N GLU A 193 4.85 14.13 7.48
CA GLU A 193 6.11 14.00 6.73
C GLU A 193 5.94 14.30 5.23
N MET A 194 4.78 13.99 4.64
CA MET A 194 4.51 14.30 3.24
C MET A 194 4.33 15.80 2.98
N PHE A 195 4.04 16.60 4.00
CA PHE A 195 3.84 18.04 3.83
C PHE A 195 5.13 18.82 3.55
N HIS A 196 6.29 18.18 3.70
CA HIS A 196 7.56 18.70 3.19
C HIS A 196 7.67 18.65 1.66
N TYR A 197 6.83 17.83 1.01
CA TYR A 197 6.87 17.58 -0.43
C TYR A 197 5.61 18.06 -1.15
N ILE A 198 4.45 17.89 -0.52
CA ILE A 198 3.15 18.29 -1.07
C ILE A 198 2.45 19.17 -0.04
N SER A 199 2.18 20.44 -0.37
CA SER A 199 1.60 21.38 0.59
C SER A 199 0.23 20.91 1.09
N ALA A 200 0.08 20.83 2.42
CA ALA A 200 -1.20 20.55 3.06
C ALA A 200 -2.30 21.53 2.60
N SER A 201 -1.95 22.80 2.39
CA SER A 201 -2.89 23.81 1.92
C SER A 201 -3.32 23.61 0.47
N GLU A 202 -2.45 23.08 -0.38
CA GLU A 202 -2.76 22.74 -1.77
C GLU A 202 -3.66 21.51 -1.83
N LEU A 203 -3.36 20.47 -1.04
CA LEU A 203 -4.23 19.30 -0.89
C LEU A 203 -5.66 19.70 -0.53
N LEU A 204 -5.83 20.54 0.51
CA LEU A 204 -7.15 21.01 0.96
C LEU A 204 -7.89 21.88 -0.08
N ARG A 205 -7.17 22.46 -1.04
CA ARG A 205 -7.75 23.29 -2.11
C ARG A 205 -8.05 22.50 -3.38
N TYR A 206 -7.60 21.25 -3.50
CA TYR A 206 -7.80 20.44 -4.70
C TYR A 206 -9.29 20.12 -4.93
N LYS A 207 -9.89 20.83 -5.90
CA LYS A 207 -11.35 20.77 -6.18
C LYS A 207 -11.79 19.62 -7.07
N ALA A 208 -10.86 18.96 -7.76
CA ALA A 208 -11.19 17.84 -8.65
C ALA A 208 -11.33 16.50 -7.89
N ALA A 209 -10.98 16.45 -6.60
CA ALA A 209 -11.32 15.31 -5.75
C ALA A 209 -12.81 15.28 -5.43
N LYS A 210 -13.36 14.08 -5.23
CA LYS A 210 -14.70 13.90 -4.68
C LYS A 210 -14.79 14.51 -3.28
N SER A 211 -13.78 14.27 -2.44
CA SER A 211 -13.66 14.92 -1.13
C SER A 211 -12.22 15.06 -0.68
N VAL A 212 -11.98 16.10 0.13
CA VAL A 212 -10.72 16.29 0.86
C VAL A 212 -11.07 16.70 2.28
N ALA A 213 -10.53 16.01 3.27
CA ALA A 213 -10.81 16.28 4.68
C ALA A 213 -9.54 16.12 5.53
N LYS A 214 -9.42 16.95 6.57
CA LYS A 214 -8.51 16.68 7.67
C LYS A 214 -9.12 15.59 8.55
N ILE A 215 -8.38 14.52 8.80
CA ILE A 215 -8.79 13.47 9.75
C ILE A 215 -8.38 13.86 11.17
N ASN A 216 -7.17 14.41 11.30
CA ASN A 216 -6.64 15.03 12.51
C ASN A 216 -5.65 16.14 12.11
N GLU A 217 -4.94 16.74 13.07
CA GLU A 217 -3.98 17.81 12.79
C GLU A 217 -2.81 17.40 11.88
N ASN A 218 -2.53 16.10 11.78
CA ASN A 218 -1.37 15.55 11.08
C ASN A 218 -1.73 14.83 9.78
N VAL A 219 -3.01 14.59 9.49
CA VAL A 219 -3.44 13.75 8.36
C VAL A 219 -4.53 14.40 7.52
N ILE A 220 -4.28 14.45 6.20
CA ILE A 220 -5.27 14.81 5.18
C ILE A 220 -5.66 13.57 4.37
N LYS A 221 -6.95 13.29 4.28
CA LYS A 221 -7.53 12.28 3.40
C LYS A 221 -8.03 12.94 2.12
N VAL A 222 -7.65 12.38 0.97
CA VAL A 222 -8.15 12.73 -0.36
C VAL A 222 -8.87 11.52 -0.94
N ILE A 223 -10.09 11.73 -1.43
CA ILE A 223 -10.88 10.73 -2.16
C ILE A 223 -11.15 11.27 -3.55
N LEU A 224 -10.66 10.59 -4.58
CA LEU A 224 -10.91 10.91 -5.99
C LEU A 224 -12.24 10.31 -6.46
N PHE A 225 -12.55 9.09 -6.03
CA PHE A 225 -13.78 8.35 -6.28
C PHE A 225 -13.92 7.20 -5.27
N ASP A 226 -15.14 6.69 -5.04
CA ASP A 226 -15.40 5.76 -3.93
C ASP A 226 -15.04 4.31 -4.25
N ASN A 227 -15.38 3.85 -5.45
CA ASN A 227 -15.27 2.45 -5.78
C ASN A 227 -13.82 2.13 -6.20
N LEU A 228 -13.05 1.57 -5.26
CA LEU A 228 -11.65 1.21 -5.44
C LEU A 228 -11.43 0.27 -6.65
N SER A 229 -12.43 -0.56 -6.95
CA SER A 229 -12.39 -1.55 -8.03
C SER A 229 -12.67 -1.01 -9.44
N GLU A 230 -13.04 0.28 -9.55
CA GLU A 230 -13.42 0.89 -10.83
C GLU A 230 -12.34 1.82 -11.36
N SER A 231 -11.08 1.62 -10.95
CA SER A 231 -9.95 2.44 -11.34
C SER A 231 -9.65 2.37 -12.85
N ASP A 232 -10.12 1.32 -13.52
CA ASP A 232 -10.00 1.07 -14.96
C ASP A 232 -11.04 1.80 -15.82
N LYS A 233 -12.11 2.34 -15.20
CA LYS A 233 -13.07 3.19 -15.91
C LYS A 233 -12.38 4.46 -16.41
N GLN A 234 -12.65 4.83 -17.67
CA GLN A 234 -11.99 5.98 -18.32
C GLN A 234 -12.02 7.26 -17.47
N ASP A 235 -13.18 7.62 -16.90
CA ASP A 235 -13.30 8.82 -16.07
C ASP A 235 -12.47 8.74 -14.77
N ASN A 236 -12.41 7.56 -14.15
CA ASN A 236 -11.63 7.34 -12.93
C ASN A 236 -10.12 7.32 -13.23
N TYR A 237 -9.74 6.71 -14.34
CA TYR A 237 -8.37 6.72 -14.86
C TYR A 237 -7.89 8.16 -15.12
N GLN A 238 -8.74 9.00 -15.74
CA GLN A 238 -8.42 10.41 -15.97
C GLN A 238 -8.27 11.18 -14.66
N LYS A 239 -9.11 10.94 -13.64
CA LYS A 239 -8.95 11.56 -12.31
C LYS A 239 -7.61 11.23 -11.66
N LEU A 240 -7.12 9.99 -11.82
CA LEU A 240 -5.80 9.60 -11.33
C LEU A 240 -4.69 10.36 -12.08
N GLN A 241 -4.79 10.50 -13.40
CA GLN A 241 -3.86 11.29 -14.21
C GLN A 241 -3.86 12.77 -13.82
N ASP A 242 -5.05 13.35 -13.66
CA ASP A 242 -5.22 14.77 -13.33
C ASP A 242 -4.63 15.09 -11.97
N PHE A 243 -4.83 14.23 -10.97
CA PHE A 243 -4.20 14.37 -9.66
C PHE A 243 -2.68 14.32 -9.78
N ARG A 244 -2.16 13.33 -10.53
CA ARG A 244 -0.73 13.14 -10.75
C ARG A 244 -0.07 14.37 -11.38
N LYS A 245 -0.73 14.95 -12.36
CA LYS A 245 -0.30 16.18 -13.05
C LYS A 245 -0.41 17.41 -12.14
N TYR A 246 -1.51 17.56 -11.41
CA TYR A 246 -1.74 18.73 -10.55
C TYR A 246 -0.68 18.88 -9.47
N PHE A 247 -0.27 17.76 -8.86
CA PHE A 247 0.72 17.73 -7.79
C PHE A 247 2.14 17.44 -8.28
N SER A 248 2.38 17.41 -9.60
CA SER A 248 3.70 17.14 -10.16
C SER A 248 4.36 15.89 -9.56
N ILE A 249 3.59 14.80 -9.46
CA ILE A 249 4.05 13.57 -8.79
C ILE A 249 5.23 12.93 -9.54
N ASP A 250 5.31 13.11 -10.86
CA ASP A 250 6.45 12.60 -11.64
C ASP A 250 7.75 13.35 -11.30
N GLU A 251 7.69 14.67 -11.12
CA GLU A 251 8.82 15.48 -10.66
C GLU A 251 9.19 15.16 -9.22
N LEU A 252 8.19 14.93 -8.36
CA LEU A 252 8.40 14.50 -6.98
C LEU A 252 9.11 13.14 -6.94
N GLU A 253 8.67 12.17 -7.73
CA GLU A 253 9.33 10.86 -7.82
C GLU A 253 10.78 11.00 -8.28
N ALA A 254 11.04 11.81 -9.31
CA ALA A 254 12.39 12.04 -9.83
C ALA A 254 13.33 12.71 -8.80
N MET A 255 12.80 13.62 -7.97
CA MET A 255 13.57 14.26 -6.89
C MET A 255 13.91 13.30 -5.74
N LEU A 256 13.09 12.25 -5.54
CA LEU A 256 13.18 11.34 -4.40
C LEU A 256 13.77 9.95 -4.72
N ALA A 257 13.97 9.62 -6.01
CA ALA A 257 14.51 8.34 -6.49
C ALA A 257 15.99 8.13 -6.06
#